data_AF-A0AAV0FNM4-F1
#
_entry.id   AF-A0AAV0FNM4-F1
#
_cell.length_a   1.000
_cell.length_b   1.000
_cell.length_c   1.000
_cell.angle_alpha   90.00
_cell.angle_beta   90.00
_cell.angle_gamma   90.00
#
_symmetry.space_group_name_H-M   'P 1'
#
loop_
_entity.id
_entity.type
_entity.pdbx_description
1 polymer ?
#
loop_
_entity_poly.entity_id
_entity_poly.type
_entity_poly.pdbx_seq_one_letter_code
_entity_poly.pdbx_strand_id
1 'polypeptide(L)'
;MSDHKVVILLRHSTPDYGGQFVYFSSLRNKGWQHVPFPYNYMTSRDGVNFNNTLHWIVSDVENSDWDPDYYDSDYQYYEYYRKWDNLAGCNKIVYFDPVDDAFKTLPSPTRINSEEEDSIVGTGIIDGCFCMARKDENRQVIRVSLMKDYGIQESWVTSFAISMMRFKPFHIYNLKFMSQNGKYL
;
A
#
# COMPACT_ATOMS: atom_id res chain seq x y z
N MET A 1 -18.80 -24.27 10.04
CA MET A 1 -17.56 -23.53 10.40
C MET A 1 -16.96 -22.95 9.14
N SER A 2 -16.80 -21.63 9.08
CA SER A 2 -16.05 -20.95 8.02
C SER A 2 -14.57 -21.36 8.09
N ASP A 3 -13.96 -21.56 6.92
CA ASP A 3 -12.52 -21.76 6.82
C ASP A 3 -11.84 -20.40 6.69
N HIS A 4 -10.88 -20.10 7.57
CA HIS A 4 -10.15 -18.85 7.55
C HIS A 4 -8.80 -19.09 6.89
N LYS A 5 -8.38 -18.16 6.03
CA LYS A 5 -7.06 -18.20 5.40
C LYS A 5 -6.13 -17.21 6.09
N VAL A 6 -4.89 -17.62 6.30
CA VAL A 6 -3.80 -16.75 6.72
C VAL A 6 -3.00 -16.41 5.47
N VAL A 7 -2.67 -15.12 5.31
CA VAL A 7 -1.81 -14.62 4.24
C VAL A 7 -0.60 -13.94 4.90
N ILE A 8 0.60 -14.32 4.48
CA ILE A 8 1.85 -13.79 5.01
C ILE A 8 2.71 -13.34 3.83
N LEU A 9 3.04 -12.06 3.80
CA LEU A 9 4.09 -11.53 2.95
C LEU A 9 5.42 -11.74 3.67
N LEU A 10 6.30 -12.59 3.13
CA LEU A 10 7.59 -12.91 3.75
C LEU A 10 8.74 -12.26 3.00
N ARG A 11 9.75 -11.85 3.77
CA ARG A 11 11.04 -11.34 3.32
C ARG A 11 12.10 -12.42 3.53
N HIS A 12 12.97 -12.62 2.54
CA HIS A 12 14.28 -13.21 2.79
C HIS A 12 15.31 -12.11 3.07
N SER A 13 16.09 -12.29 4.14
CA SER A 13 17.11 -11.30 4.56
C SER A 13 18.32 -11.27 3.62
N THR A 14 18.51 -12.30 2.80
CA THR A 14 19.61 -12.40 1.85
C THR A 14 19.09 -12.64 0.43
N PRO A 15 19.73 -12.07 -0.61
CA PRO A 15 19.28 -12.15 -2.01
C PRO A 15 19.19 -13.59 -2.57
N ASP A 16 19.94 -14.52 -1.98
CA ASP A 16 20.17 -15.87 -2.51
C ASP A 16 18.97 -16.83 -2.38
N TYR A 17 17.91 -16.43 -1.67
CA TYR A 17 16.75 -17.31 -1.38
C TYR A 17 15.59 -17.20 -2.39
N GLY A 18 15.89 -16.82 -3.64
CA GLY A 18 14.99 -17.10 -4.75
C GLY A 18 13.82 -16.15 -4.94
N GLY A 19 13.88 -14.92 -4.39
CA GLY A 19 12.92 -13.86 -4.69
C GLY A 19 11.91 -13.58 -3.58
N GLN A 20 10.80 -12.93 -3.96
CA GLN A 20 9.78 -12.41 -3.05
C GLN A 20 8.49 -13.21 -3.23
N PHE A 21 7.84 -13.59 -2.14
CA PHE A 21 6.68 -14.47 -2.19
C PHE A 21 5.60 -14.06 -1.20
N VAL A 22 4.35 -14.27 -1.59
CA VAL A 22 3.19 -14.26 -0.69
C VAL A 22 2.82 -15.71 -0.39
N TYR A 23 2.83 -16.05 0.89
CA TYR A 23 2.39 -17.35 1.39
C TYR A 23 0.95 -17.25 1.84
N PHE A 24 0.17 -18.28 1.59
CA PHE A 24 -1.17 -18.40 2.15
C PHE A 24 -1.48 -19.84 2.55
N SER A 25 -2.33 -19.99 3.56
CA SER A 25 -2.74 -21.30 4.07
C SER A 25 -4.15 -21.24 4.63
N SER A 26 -4.90 -22.32 4.45
CA SER A 26 -6.17 -22.56 5.13
C SER A 26 -5.89 -23.05 6.55
N LEU A 27 -6.49 -22.44 7.56
CA LEU A 27 -6.37 -22.91 8.94
C LEU A 27 -6.90 -24.34 9.12
N ARG A 28 -7.86 -24.76 8.29
CA ARG A 28 -8.38 -26.14 8.31
C ARG A 28 -7.41 -27.14 7.69
N ASN A 29 -6.86 -26.83 6.52
CA ASN A 29 -6.07 -27.79 5.74
C ASN A 29 -4.57 -27.75 6.05
N LYS A 30 -4.08 -26.67 6.67
CA LYS A 30 -2.67 -26.43 7.08
C LYS A 30 -1.63 -26.54 5.96
N GLY A 31 -2.02 -26.83 4.72
CA GLY A 31 -1.14 -26.83 3.55
C GLY A 31 -0.78 -25.40 3.16
N TRP A 32 0.51 -25.09 3.15
CA TRP A 32 1.03 -23.80 2.70
C TRP A 32 1.18 -23.79 1.18
N GLN A 33 0.68 -22.74 0.56
CA GLN A 33 0.90 -22.42 -0.85
C GLN A 33 1.61 -21.06 -0.92
N HIS A 34 2.35 -20.82 -1.99
CA HIS A 34 2.99 -19.54 -2.24
C HIS A 34 2.91 -19.15 -3.70
N VAL A 35 2.88 -17.84 -3.94
CA VAL A 35 2.93 -17.24 -5.27
C VAL A 35 4.06 -16.21 -5.32
N PRO A 36 4.78 -16.07 -6.46
CA PRO A 36 5.73 -15.00 -6.65
C PRO A 36 5.07 -13.64 -6.45
N PHE A 37 5.73 -12.75 -5.71
CA PHE A 37 5.28 -11.39 -5.49
C PHE A 37 6.05 -10.44 -6.42
N PRO A 38 5.39 -9.82 -7.41
CA PRO A 38 6.08 -9.11 -8.48
C PRO A 38 6.51 -7.68 -8.11
N TYR A 39 6.12 -7.18 -6.94
CA TYR A 39 6.41 -5.81 -6.49
C TYR A 39 7.48 -5.80 -5.43
N ASN A 40 8.17 -4.67 -5.25
CA ASN A 40 9.18 -4.54 -4.21
C ASN A 40 8.56 -4.58 -2.79
N TYR A 41 8.78 -5.67 -2.08
CA TYR A 41 8.29 -5.89 -0.72
C TYR A 41 8.72 -4.81 0.29
N MET A 42 9.87 -4.16 0.12
CA MET A 42 10.32 -3.12 1.04
C MET A 42 9.45 -1.86 0.96
N THR A 43 8.78 -1.68 -0.17
CA THR A 43 7.82 -0.60 -0.39
C THR A 43 6.40 -1.03 -0.07
N SER A 44 6.17 -2.33 0.11
CA SER A 44 4.87 -2.89 0.43
C SER A 44 4.46 -2.47 1.83
N ARG A 45 3.35 -1.75 1.91
CA ARG A 45 2.76 -1.25 3.15
C ARG A 45 1.29 -1.58 3.14
N ASP A 46 0.71 -1.52 4.33
CA ASP A 46 -0.71 -1.77 4.53
C ASP A 46 -1.13 -3.23 4.23
N GLY A 47 -2.36 -3.57 4.56
CA GLY A 47 -2.91 -4.92 4.48
C GLY A 47 -4.41 -4.88 4.75
N VAL A 48 -5.14 -4.06 3.99
CA VAL A 48 -6.58 -3.89 4.19
C VAL A 48 -7.32 -5.05 3.54
N ASN A 49 -8.07 -5.77 4.35
CA ASN A 49 -9.02 -6.77 3.85
C ASN A 49 -10.35 -6.08 3.55
N PHE A 50 -10.74 -6.06 2.28
CA PHE A 50 -12.03 -5.54 1.84
C PHE A 50 -12.72 -6.60 0.99
N ASN A 51 -13.93 -6.99 1.36
CA ASN A 51 -14.71 -8.04 0.68
C ASN A 51 -13.94 -9.37 0.50
N ASN A 52 -13.19 -9.79 1.53
CA ASN A 52 -12.32 -10.97 1.53
C ASN A 52 -11.11 -10.89 0.59
N THR A 53 -10.79 -9.70 0.08
CA THR A 53 -9.64 -9.43 -0.76
C THR A 53 -8.64 -8.58 0.02
N LEU A 54 -7.41 -9.07 0.14
CA LEU A 54 -6.34 -8.35 0.81
C LEU A 54 -5.63 -7.40 -0.17
N HIS A 55 -5.46 -6.15 0.24
CA HIS A 55 -4.86 -5.08 -0.56
C HIS A 55 -3.60 -4.57 0.09
N TRP A 56 -2.59 -4.30 -0.74
CA TRP A 56 -1.32 -3.72 -0.34
C TRP A 56 -1.06 -2.45 -1.14
N ILE A 57 -0.42 -1.49 -0.49
CA ILE A 57 0.19 -0.34 -1.17
C ILE A 57 1.60 -0.77 -1.56
N VAL A 58 1.97 -0.63 -2.83
CA VAL A 58 3.31 -0.93 -3.34
C VAL A 58 3.85 0.25 -4.13
N SER A 59 5.18 0.41 -4.19
CA SER A 59 5.79 1.39 -5.08
C SER A 59 5.59 0.97 -6.54
N ASP A 60 5.35 1.97 -7.37
CA ASP A 60 5.26 1.90 -8.82
C ASP A 60 6.62 2.12 -9.49
N VAL A 61 7.67 2.40 -8.71
CA VAL A 61 9.04 2.54 -9.22
C VAL A 61 9.60 1.16 -9.54
N GLU A 62 10.07 0.98 -10.77
CA GLU A 62 10.73 -0.26 -11.20
C GLU A 62 11.99 -0.53 -10.36
N ASN A 63 12.29 -1.81 -10.11
CA ASN A 63 13.42 -2.25 -9.28
C ASN A 63 14.80 -1.76 -9.78
N SER A 64 14.90 -1.19 -10.99
CA SER A 64 16.16 -0.78 -11.62
C SER A 64 16.86 0.40 -10.92
N ASP A 65 16.15 1.19 -10.12
CA ASP A 65 16.74 2.32 -9.38
C ASP A 65 17.28 1.93 -7.99
N TRP A 66 17.18 0.64 -7.65
CA TRP A 66 17.67 0.08 -6.40
C TRP A 66 19.13 -0.35 -6.55
N ASP A 67 20.04 0.43 -5.98
CA ASP A 67 21.45 0.08 -5.82
C ASP A 67 21.70 -0.39 -4.37
N PRO A 68 21.88 -1.70 -4.13
CA PRO A 68 22.18 -2.22 -2.79
C PRO A 68 23.55 -1.79 -2.25
N ASP A 69 24.47 -1.37 -3.13
CA ASP A 69 25.82 -0.94 -2.75
C ASP A 69 25.89 0.55 -2.38
N TYR A 70 24.74 1.25 -2.39
CA TYR A 70 24.57 2.64 -1.94
C TYR A 70 24.57 2.78 -0.40
N TYR A 71 25.47 2.09 0.30
CA TYR A 71 25.63 2.17 1.75
C TYR A 71 27.08 2.52 2.10
N ASP A 72 27.43 3.80 1.92
CA ASP A 72 28.58 4.38 2.61
C ASP A 72 28.33 5.86 2.98
N SER A 73 28.59 6.20 4.24
CA SER A 73 28.45 7.50 4.95
C SER A 73 27.08 7.93 5.52
N ASP A 74 27.13 8.47 6.74
CA ASP A 74 26.02 9.04 7.52
C ASP A 74 25.31 10.22 6.84
N TYR A 75 25.98 10.90 5.90
CA TYR A 75 25.41 12.04 5.15
C TYR A 75 24.38 11.56 4.11
N GLN A 76 24.54 10.35 3.57
CA GLN A 76 23.63 9.77 2.60
C GLN A 76 22.42 9.07 3.24
N TYR A 77 22.42 8.86 4.56
CA TYR A 77 21.25 8.34 5.29
C TYR A 77 20.04 9.28 5.13
N TYR A 78 20.23 10.59 5.30
CA TYR A 78 19.14 11.55 5.14
C TYR A 78 18.65 11.69 3.69
N GLU A 79 19.57 11.71 2.71
CA GLU A 79 19.24 11.68 1.28
C GLU A 79 18.54 10.37 0.88
N TYR A 80 18.93 9.24 1.48
CA TYR A 80 18.26 7.95 1.35
C TYR A 80 16.83 8.02 1.88
N TYR A 81 16.57 8.47 3.11
CA TYR A 81 15.20 8.62 3.60
C TYR A 81 14.38 9.63 2.80
N ARG A 82 15.01 10.70 2.30
CA ARG A 82 14.37 11.67 1.41
C ARG A 82 14.03 11.06 0.04
N LYS A 83 14.93 10.25 -0.53
CA LYS A 83 14.71 9.47 -1.75
C LYS A 83 13.65 8.40 -1.52
N TRP A 84 13.59 7.74 -0.38
CA TRP A 84 12.53 6.78 -0.01
C TRP A 84 11.17 7.44 0.20
N ASP A 85 11.15 8.62 0.82
CA ASP A 85 9.96 9.47 0.92
C ASP A 85 9.45 9.92 -0.46
N ASN A 86 10.37 10.09 -1.43
CA ASN A 86 10.05 10.49 -2.81
C ASN A 86 9.72 9.29 -3.73
N LEU A 87 10.37 8.14 -3.56
CA LEU A 87 10.06 6.87 -4.23
C LEU A 87 8.72 6.28 -3.73
N ALA A 88 8.33 6.62 -2.51
CA ALA A 88 6.97 6.43 -1.99
C ALA A 88 5.96 7.44 -2.58
N GLY A 89 6.40 8.35 -3.46
CA GLY A 89 5.58 9.27 -4.26
C GLY A 89 4.66 8.54 -5.24
N CYS A 90 5.21 7.54 -5.93
CA CYS A 90 4.49 6.74 -6.90
C CYS A 90 4.06 5.43 -6.25
N ASN A 91 2.92 5.42 -5.58
CA ASN A 91 2.35 4.20 -5.02
C ASN A 91 1.10 3.76 -5.80
N LYS A 92 0.91 2.46 -5.93
CA LYS A 92 -0.32 1.84 -6.43
C LYS A 92 -0.86 0.85 -5.41
N ILE A 93 -2.15 0.56 -5.50
CA ILE A 93 -2.81 -0.44 -4.66
C ILE A 93 -2.92 -1.72 -5.47
N VAL A 94 -2.48 -2.83 -4.91
CA VAL A 94 -2.50 -4.14 -5.55
C VAL A 94 -3.20 -5.16 -4.68
N TYR A 95 -3.80 -6.16 -5.31
CA TYR A 95 -4.45 -7.27 -4.64
C TYR A 95 -4.22 -8.55 -5.42
N PHE A 96 -4.37 -9.68 -4.74
CA PHE A 96 -4.31 -10.99 -5.38
C PHE A 96 -5.72 -11.40 -5.80
N ASP A 97 -5.92 -11.67 -7.09
CA ASP A 97 -7.16 -12.22 -7.62
C ASP A 97 -7.08 -13.75 -7.68
N PRO A 98 -7.86 -14.48 -6.86
CA PRO A 98 -7.82 -15.93 -6.85
C PRO A 98 -8.45 -16.57 -8.09
N VAL A 99 -9.22 -15.84 -8.89
CA VAL A 99 -9.82 -16.36 -10.14
C VAL A 99 -8.77 -16.47 -11.22
N ASP A 100 -7.92 -15.45 -11.33
CA ASP A 100 -6.86 -15.36 -12.35
C ASP A 100 -5.50 -15.85 -11.83
N ASP A 101 -5.41 -16.22 -10.55
CA ASP A 101 -4.17 -16.62 -9.86
C ASP A 101 -3.04 -15.59 -10.03
N ALA A 102 -3.40 -14.29 -9.98
CA ALA A 102 -2.51 -13.20 -10.36
C ALA A 102 -2.70 -11.96 -9.48
N PHE A 103 -1.63 -11.18 -9.34
CA PHE A 103 -1.72 -9.85 -8.76
C PHE A 103 -2.30 -8.85 -9.76
N LYS A 104 -3.27 -8.08 -9.32
CA LYS A 104 -3.92 -7.01 -10.08
C LYS A 104 -3.74 -5.67 -9.38
N THR A 105 -3.70 -4.61 -10.17
CA THR A 105 -3.73 -3.24 -9.67
C THR A 105 -5.17 -2.80 -9.51
N LEU A 106 -5.52 -2.26 -8.34
CA LEU A 106 -6.79 -1.58 -8.13
C LEU A 106 -6.73 -0.22 -8.84
N PRO A 107 -7.75 0.14 -9.64
CA PRO A 107 -7.73 1.41 -10.36
C PRO A 107 -7.74 2.58 -9.38
N SER A 108 -6.75 3.46 -9.53
CA SER A 108 -6.65 4.72 -8.78
C SER A 108 -7.48 5.82 -9.45
N PRO A 109 -8.02 6.78 -8.68
CA PRO A 109 -8.69 7.94 -9.26
C PRO A 109 -7.74 8.68 -10.22
N THR A 110 -8.26 9.09 -11.38
CA THR A 110 -7.50 9.86 -12.37
C THR A 110 -6.81 11.05 -11.72
N ARG A 111 -5.51 11.21 -11.97
CA ARG A 111 -4.77 12.40 -11.53
C ARG A 111 -5.31 13.58 -12.33
N ILE A 112 -5.85 14.59 -11.66
CA ILE A 112 -6.41 15.77 -12.32
C ILE A 112 -5.28 16.58 -12.96
N ASN A 113 -4.08 16.56 -12.36
CA ASN A 113 -2.86 17.15 -12.90
C ASN A 113 -1.75 16.09 -12.95
N SER A 114 -1.12 15.89 -14.11
CA SER A 114 -0.04 14.91 -14.32
C SER A 114 1.27 15.26 -13.60
N GLU A 115 1.40 16.51 -13.17
CA GLU A 115 2.57 17.03 -12.46
C GLU A 115 2.48 16.82 -10.94
N GLU A 116 1.31 16.51 -10.37
CA GLU A 116 1.16 16.30 -8.93
C GLU A 116 1.55 14.85 -8.56
N GLU A 117 2.74 14.67 -7.99
CA GLU A 117 3.18 13.41 -7.39
C GLU A 117 2.42 13.16 -6.06
N ASP A 118 1.16 12.72 -6.16
CA ASP A 118 0.34 12.35 -5.01
C ASP A 118 0.70 10.96 -4.48
N SER A 119 1.38 10.91 -3.32
CA SER A 119 1.70 9.65 -2.62
C SER A 119 0.49 9.06 -1.90
N ILE A 120 0.24 7.76 -2.08
CA ILE A 120 -0.72 7.02 -1.25
C ILE A 120 -0.07 6.76 0.12
N VAL A 121 -0.68 7.29 1.19
CA VAL A 121 -0.13 7.21 2.56
C VAL A 121 -0.95 6.30 3.49
N GLY A 122 -2.07 5.78 3.01
CA GLY A 122 -2.87 4.82 3.76
C GLY A 122 -4.13 4.39 3.02
N THR A 123 -4.61 3.20 3.35
CA THR A 123 -5.91 2.67 2.91
C THR A 123 -6.74 2.20 4.10
N GLY A 124 -8.04 1.98 3.87
CA GLY A 124 -8.93 1.48 4.92
C GLY A 124 -10.36 1.34 4.45
N ILE A 125 -11.29 1.33 5.41
CA ILE A 125 -12.72 1.20 5.16
C ILE A 125 -13.45 2.31 5.92
N ILE A 126 -14.25 3.09 5.19
CA ILE A 126 -15.11 4.14 5.75
C ILE A 126 -16.50 3.94 5.18
N ASP A 127 -17.51 3.85 6.05
CA ASP A 127 -18.92 3.66 5.68
C ASP A 127 -19.14 2.52 4.67
N GLY A 128 -18.41 1.40 4.86
CA GLY A 128 -18.48 0.23 3.98
C GLY A 128 -17.81 0.40 2.61
N CYS A 129 -17.20 1.56 2.33
CA CYS A 129 -16.45 1.82 1.10
C CYS A 129 -14.96 1.62 1.35
N PHE A 130 -14.25 1.05 0.36
CA PHE A 130 -12.78 1.10 0.35
C PHE A 130 -12.33 2.56 0.26
N CYS A 131 -11.37 2.96 1.11
CA CYS A 131 -10.87 4.32 1.13
C CYS A 131 -9.36 4.39 0.93
N MET A 132 -8.92 5.54 0.43
CA MET A 132 -7.54 5.85 0.15
C MET A 132 -7.22 7.26 0.62
N ALA A 133 -6.10 7.42 1.35
CA ALA A 133 -5.52 8.71 1.65
C ALA A 133 -4.34 8.99 0.72
N ARG A 134 -4.38 10.16 0.08
CA ARG A 134 -3.28 10.70 -0.73
C ARG A 134 -2.78 11.99 -0.12
N LYS A 135 -1.46 12.16 -0.14
CA LYS A 135 -0.79 13.36 0.36
C LYS A 135 -0.34 14.20 -0.83
N ASP A 136 -0.65 15.49 -0.77
CA ASP A 136 -0.21 16.46 -1.78
C ASP A 136 1.31 16.68 -1.76
N GLU A 137 1.85 17.22 -2.85
CA GLU A 137 3.29 17.50 -3.02
C GLU A 137 3.83 18.41 -1.92
N ASN A 138 3.05 19.41 -1.53
CA ASN A 138 3.41 20.37 -0.48
C ASN A 138 3.37 19.75 0.92
N ARG A 139 2.94 18.48 1.03
CA ARG A 139 2.85 17.70 2.26
C ARG A 139 1.98 18.37 3.33
N GLN A 140 1.06 19.24 2.93
CA GLN A 140 0.22 20.04 3.82
C GLN A 140 -1.19 19.49 3.96
N VAL A 141 -1.68 18.74 2.98
CA VAL A 141 -3.04 18.21 2.98
C VAL A 141 -3.03 16.73 2.62
N ILE A 142 -3.75 15.94 3.41
CA ILE A 142 -4.11 14.56 3.05
C ILE A 142 -5.55 14.57 2.57
N ARG A 143 -5.78 14.19 1.32
CA ARG A 143 -7.12 13.99 0.75
C ARG A 143 -7.54 12.55 0.92
N VAL A 144 -8.71 12.33 1.52
CA VAL A 144 -9.30 11.00 1.68
C VAL A 144 -10.40 10.83 0.64
N SER A 145 -10.31 9.77 -0.16
CA SER A 145 -11.28 9.41 -1.18
C SER A 145 -11.93 8.07 -0.87
N LEU A 146 -13.20 7.90 -1.26
CA LEU A 146 -13.98 6.67 -1.11
C LEU A 146 -14.31 6.11 -2.49
N MET A 147 -14.11 4.81 -2.68
CA MET A 147 -14.53 4.09 -3.88
C MET A 147 -15.97 3.63 -3.68
N LYS A 148 -16.94 4.28 -4.34
CA LYS A 148 -18.37 4.00 -4.16
C LYS A 148 -18.77 2.67 -4.76
N ASP A 149 -18.20 2.33 -5.91
CA ASP A 149 -18.37 1.05 -6.58
C ASP A 149 -17.01 0.39 -6.69
N TYR A 150 -16.81 -0.69 -5.93
CA TYR A 150 -15.50 -1.32 -5.82
C TYR A 150 -14.99 -1.79 -7.19
N GLY A 151 -13.74 -1.44 -7.52
CA GLY A 151 -13.10 -1.74 -8.80
C GLY A 151 -13.44 -0.78 -9.95
N ILE A 152 -14.31 0.22 -9.73
CA ILE A 152 -14.68 1.21 -10.76
C ILE A 152 -13.92 2.52 -10.52
N GLN A 153 -13.07 2.92 -11.47
CA GLN A 153 -12.20 4.10 -11.37
C GLN A 153 -13.00 5.40 -11.21
N GLU A 154 -14.13 5.52 -11.89
CA GLU A 154 -14.96 6.73 -11.91
C GLU A 154 -15.79 6.88 -10.63
N SER A 155 -15.88 5.83 -9.81
CA SER A 155 -16.66 5.82 -8.57
C SER A 155 -15.93 6.46 -7.39
N TRP A 156 -14.66 6.82 -7.55
CA TRP A 156 -13.88 7.48 -6.52
C TRP A 156 -14.39 8.89 -6.28
N VAL A 157 -14.78 9.18 -5.04
CA VAL A 157 -15.20 10.52 -4.61
C VAL A 157 -14.36 11.02 -3.45
N THR A 158 -13.90 12.26 -3.52
CA THR A 158 -13.23 12.92 -2.38
C THR A 158 -14.23 13.09 -1.26
N SER A 159 -13.90 12.59 -0.07
CA SER A 159 -14.78 12.67 1.11
C SER A 159 -14.40 13.84 2.00
N PHE A 160 -13.16 13.91 2.48
CA PHE A 160 -12.68 15.00 3.31
C PHE A 160 -11.17 15.18 3.19
N ALA A 161 -10.66 16.29 3.72
CA ALA A 161 -9.25 16.63 3.74
C ALA A 161 -8.76 16.84 5.18
N ILE A 162 -7.56 16.33 5.47
CA ILE A 162 -6.88 16.48 6.77
C ILE A 162 -5.73 17.47 6.58
N SER A 163 -5.70 18.53 7.38
CA SER A 163 -4.58 19.47 7.39
C SER A 163 -3.41 18.91 8.21
N MET A 164 -2.26 18.77 7.55
CA MET A 164 -1.01 18.31 8.15
C MET A 164 -0.34 19.37 9.02
N MET A 165 -0.77 20.64 8.96
CA MET A 165 -0.24 21.69 9.83
C MET A 165 -0.36 21.34 11.31
N ARG A 166 -1.38 20.54 11.67
CA ARG A 166 -1.61 20.08 13.05
C ARG A 166 -0.58 19.06 13.54
N PHE A 167 0.16 18.43 12.65
CA PHE A 167 1.09 17.35 12.97
C PHE A 167 2.55 17.73 12.77
N LYS A 168 2.88 18.98 12.43
CA LYS A 168 4.29 19.42 12.35
C LYS A 168 4.93 19.39 13.75
N PRO A 169 6.16 18.88 13.90
CA PRO A 169 7.11 18.47 12.84
C PRO A 169 7.11 16.97 12.47
N PHE A 170 6.07 16.20 12.80
CA PHE A 170 6.05 14.75 12.63
C PHE A 170 5.78 14.29 11.18
N HIS A 171 6.38 13.17 10.79
CA HIS A 171 6.12 12.45 9.55
C HIS A 171 5.07 11.36 9.78
N ILE A 172 4.08 11.25 8.90
CA ILE A 172 3.11 10.14 8.91
C ILE A 172 3.70 9.00 8.08
N TYR A 173 4.05 7.90 8.74
CA TYR A 173 4.57 6.69 8.10
C TYR A 173 3.45 5.73 7.65
N ASN A 174 2.32 5.73 8.37
CA ASN A 174 1.17 4.90 8.08
C ASN A 174 -0.10 5.59 8.60
N LEU A 175 -1.08 5.81 7.73
CA LEU A 175 -2.40 6.29 8.12
C LEU A 175 -3.39 5.13 8.06
N LYS A 176 -3.94 4.77 9.22
CA LYS A 176 -5.00 3.76 9.34
C LYS A 176 -6.34 4.41 9.60
N PHE A 177 -7.37 3.88 8.97
CA PHE A 177 -8.75 4.28 9.22
C PHE A 177 -9.42 3.26 10.12
N MET A 178 -10.21 3.75 11.07
CA MET A 178 -11.07 2.92 11.91
C MET A 178 -12.53 3.27 11.62
N SER A 179 -13.39 2.26 11.63
CA SER A 179 -14.84 2.50 11.64
C SER A 179 -15.26 3.25 12.91
N GLN A 180 -16.42 3.90 12.88
CA GLN A 180 -16.98 4.64 14.02
C GLN A 180 -17.12 3.80 15.30
N ASN A 181 -17.12 2.47 15.18
CA ASN A 181 -17.23 1.53 16.30
C ASN A 181 -15.87 1.12 16.90
N GLY A 182 -14.75 1.72 16.45
CA GLY A 182 -13.41 1.49 17.01
C GLY A 182 -12.85 0.08 16.81
N LYS A 183 -13.49 -0.75 15.99
CA LYS A 183 -12.98 -2.07 15.62
C LYS A 183 -11.96 -1.93 14.50
N TYR A 184 -10.70 -2.32 14.78
CA TYR A 184 -9.75 -2.73 13.75
C TYR A 184 -10.36 -3.96 13.06
N LEU A 185 -10.60 -3.86 11.75
CA LEU A 185 -10.90 -5.02 10.91
C LEU A 185 -9.60 -5.48 10.26
#